data_AF-A0AA39UE05-F1
#
_entry.id   AF-A0AA39UE05-F1
#
_cell.length_a   1.000
_cell.length_b   1.000
_cell.length_c   1.000
_cell.angle_alpha   90.00
_cell.angle_beta   90.00
_cell.angle_gamma   90.00
#
_symmetry.space_group_name_H-M   'P 1'
#
loop_
_entity.id
_entity.type
_entity.pdbx_description
1 polymer ?
#
loop_
_entity_poly.entity_id
_entity_poly.type
_entity_poly.pdbx_seq_one_letter_code
_entity_poly.pdbx_strand_id
1 'polypeptide(L)'
;MFAFFQRFLWVLRRYLKSFRRRSLSSYHIHRTDERYVTLAELNTYFGRGPLPAELVKHIARDVLEALAECEDQGIVYADLDQEKILLSTQDLDWLASWYCGDRQDSDSTSYATGGTAQLPFDAAMPTVFRLSTIDDLGASSKTSASLCTRSPEVILGLPREASTDVWSLGCIIYELLMGEPLFDPSFQTVECGLSTDESHLIQMIEMLSVDRVLGFPEDLVRRGKDSERWFKADGTLRLETTYYPVSLRDILYRRLSGVNIDEVYDFLDGAVRLMPEERTSALDLLQSEWITGRVLT
;
A
#
# COMPACT_ATOMS: atom_id res chain seq x y z
N MET A 1 15.02 10.56 13.04
CA MET A 1 14.13 9.44 13.36
C MET A 1 13.28 9.71 14.61
N PHE A 2 13.88 9.96 15.79
CA PHE A 2 13.15 10.18 17.05
C PHE A 2 12.10 11.32 17.03
N ALA A 3 12.42 12.47 16.42
CA ALA A 3 11.48 13.59 16.32
C ALA A 3 10.27 13.34 15.38
N PHE A 4 10.47 12.53 14.34
CA PHE A 4 9.41 12.16 13.39
C PHE A 4 8.41 11.21 14.05
N PHE A 5 8.95 10.21 14.77
CA PHE A 5 8.17 9.29 15.55
C PHE A 5 7.39 10.01 16.66
N GLN A 6 8.02 10.93 17.42
CA GLN A 6 7.30 11.72 18.43
C GLN A 6 6.18 12.60 17.84
N ARG A 7 6.36 13.14 16.63
CA ARG A 7 5.31 13.89 15.92
C ARG A 7 4.16 12.95 15.51
N PHE A 8 4.47 11.76 15.01
CA PHE A 8 3.48 10.72 14.72
C PHE A 8 2.67 10.35 15.97
N LEU A 9 3.33 10.08 17.11
CA LEU A 9 2.68 9.78 18.39
C LEU A 9 1.80 10.92 18.89
N TRP A 10 2.25 12.16 18.72
CA TRP A 10 1.46 13.34 19.10
C TRP A 10 0.21 13.49 18.23
N VAL A 11 0.34 13.29 16.91
CA VAL A 11 -0.80 13.32 15.98
C VAL A 11 -1.78 12.19 16.30
N LEU A 12 -1.29 10.97 16.56
CA LEU A 12 -2.11 9.83 16.95
C LEU A 12 -2.89 10.11 18.25
N ARG A 13 -2.24 10.63 19.28
CA ARG A 13 -2.89 11.07 20.53
C ARG A 13 -3.93 12.17 20.32
N ARG A 14 -3.66 13.12 19.40
CA ARG A 14 -4.59 14.19 19.06
C ARG A 14 -5.78 13.65 18.27
N TYR A 15 -5.56 12.71 17.37
CA TYR A 15 -6.59 12.03 16.61
C TYR A 15 -7.54 11.29 17.56
N LEU A 16 -7.02 10.47 18.48
CA LEU A 16 -7.84 9.79 19.50
C LEU A 16 -8.72 10.74 20.32
N LYS A 17 -8.16 11.89 20.76
CA LYS A 17 -8.93 12.92 21.49
C LYS A 17 -10.02 13.55 20.64
N SER A 18 -9.77 13.77 19.34
CA SER A 18 -10.77 14.27 18.39
C SER A 18 -11.82 13.20 18.06
N PHE A 19 -11.39 11.94 17.93
CA PHE A 19 -12.20 10.79 17.58
C PHE A 19 -13.30 10.56 18.61
N ARG A 20 -12.95 10.58 19.91
CA ARG A 20 -13.90 10.47 21.02
C ARG A 20 -14.97 11.57 21.07
N ARG A 21 -14.82 12.66 20.30
CA ARG A 21 -15.72 13.82 20.28
C ARG A 21 -16.61 13.91 19.04
N ARG A 22 -16.44 13.05 18.04
CA ARG A 22 -17.15 13.16 16.74
C ARG A 22 -18.46 12.40 16.69
N SER A 23 -19.47 13.05 16.11
CA SER A 23 -20.82 12.53 15.85
C SER A 23 -20.81 11.37 14.85
N LEU A 24 -21.82 10.49 14.95
CA LEU A 24 -22.02 9.19 14.28
C LEU A 24 -21.99 9.18 12.74
N SER A 25 -21.88 10.32 12.06
CA SER A 25 -22.17 10.42 10.61
C SER A 25 -21.00 10.09 9.68
N SER A 26 -19.80 9.80 10.20
CA SER A 26 -18.60 9.52 9.39
C SER A 26 -18.03 8.12 9.61
N TYR A 27 -18.84 7.16 10.09
CA TYR A 27 -18.35 5.83 10.44
C TYR A 27 -19.03 4.77 9.58
N HIS A 28 -18.24 3.77 9.20
CA HIS A 28 -18.78 2.49 8.74
C HIS A 28 -19.07 1.66 9.99
N ILE A 29 -20.35 1.49 10.29
CA ILE A 29 -20.81 0.56 11.34
C ILE A 29 -20.97 -0.79 10.65
N HIS A 30 -20.11 -1.75 11.00
CA HIS A 30 -20.27 -3.12 10.52
C HIS A 30 -21.23 -3.90 11.43
N ARG A 31 -21.59 -5.11 10.98
CA ARG A 31 -22.58 -6.03 11.58
C ARG A 31 -22.41 -6.30 13.10
N THR A 32 -21.28 -5.93 13.70
CA THR A 32 -20.91 -6.12 15.11
C THR A 32 -21.08 -4.89 16.01
N ASP A 33 -21.71 -3.80 15.56
CA ASP A 33 -21.85 -2.52 16.31
C ASP A 33 -20.50 -1.85 16.64
N GLU A 34 -19.43 -2.36 16.02
CA GLU A 34 -18.08 -1.84 16.14
C GLU A 34 -17.81 -0.75 15.10
N ARG A 35 -17.09 0.29 15.53
CA ARG A 35 -16.75 1.44 14.68
C ARG A 35 -15.38 1.23 14.06
N TYR A 36 -15.29 1.59 12.78
CA TYR A 36 -14.07 1.49 12.01
C TYR A 36 -13.66 2.84 11.43
N VAL A 37 -12.36 2.99 11.24
CA VAL A 37 -11.70 4.09 10.55
C VAL A 37 -10.97 3.51 9.36
N THR A 38 -11.05 4.17 8.20
CA THR A 38 -10.29 3.73 7.03
C THR A 38 -8.84 4.19 7.12
N LEU A 39 -7.92 3.45 6.50
CA LEU A 39 -6.53 3.86 6.42
C LEU A 39 -6.38 5.22 5.71
N ALA A 40 -7.24 5.51 4.72
CA ALA A 40 -7.27 6.80 4.02
C ALA A 40 -7.58 7.98 4.96
N GLU A 41 -8.55 7.79 5.86
CA GLU A 41 -8.86 8.79 6.89
C GLU A 41 -7.66 8.97 7.83
N LEU A 42 -7.11 7.87 8.33
CA LEU A 42 -5.98 7.87 9.25
C LEU A 42 -4.76 8.58 8.63
N ASN A 43 -4.42 8.26 7.38
CA ASN A 43 -3.34 8.89 6.63
C ASN A 43 -3.59 10.40 6.42
N THR A 44 -4.85 10.80 6.16
CA THR A 44 -5.23 12.22 6.10
C THR A 44 -4.99 12.93 7.45
N TYR A 45 -5.23 12.28 8.59
CA TYR A 45 -4.89 12.85 9.90
C TYR A 45 -3.39 12.98 10.15
N PHE A 46 -2.60 12.04 9.65
CA PHE A 46 -1.14 12.12 9.69
C PHE A 46 -0.56 13.19 8.77
N GLY A 47 -1.40 13.84 7.97
CA GLY A 47 -1.02 14.94 7.09
C GLY A 47 -0.54 14.49 5.72
N ARG A 48 -0.87 13.25 5.31
CA ARG A 48 -0.49 12.66 4.02
C ARG A 48 1.03 12.69 3.76
N GLY A 49 1.82 12.56 4.82
CA GLY A 49 3.26 12.39 4.71
C GLY A 49 3.67 10.93 4.89
N PRO A 50 4.96 10.61 4.73
CA PRO A 50 5.50 9.30 5.04
C PRO A 50 5.06 8.80 6.42
N LEU A 51 4.65 7.53 6.51
CA LEU A 51 4.42 6.87 7.79
C LEU A 51 5.71 6.16 8.27
N PRO A 52 5.84 5.90 9.58
CA PRO A 52 6.95 5.09 10.09
C PRO A 52 6.96 3.71 9.41
N ALA A 53 8.11 3.29 8.88
CA ALA A 53 8.24 2.05 8.12
C ALA A 53 7.71 0.82 8.88
N GLU A 54 7.84 0.81 10.20
CA GLU A 54 7.31 -0.25 11.07
C GLU A 54 5.79 -0.34 11.08
N LEU A 55 5.10 0.79 11.04
CA LEU A 55 3.65 0.79 10.89
C LEU A 55 3.28 0.32 9.49
N VAL A 56 4.01 0.75 8.47
CA VAL A 56 3.74 0.35 7.08
C VAL A 56 3.98 -1.14 6.88
N LYS A 57 5.03 -1.70 7.48
CA LYS A 57 5.30 -3.15 7.52
C LYS A 57 4.14 -3.92 8.18
N HIS A 58 3.59 -3.37 9.26
CA HIS A 58 2.48 -3.99 9.98
C HIS A 58 1.18 -3.98 9.15
N ILE A 59 0.90 -2.85 8.48
CA ILE A 59 -0.20 -2.74 7.52
C ILE A 59 0.00 -3.75 6.38
N ALA A 60 1.21 -3.85 5.82
CA ALA A 60 1.52 -4.77 4.74
C ALA A 60 1.25 -6.22 5.16
N ARG A 61 1.76 -6.66 6.31
CA ARG A 61 1.56 -8.01 6.84
C ARG A 61 0.07 -8.32 7.00
N ASP A 62 -0.68 -7.49 7.72
CA ASP A 62 -2.10 -7.74 7.99
C ASP A 62 -2.95 -7.79 6.71
N VAL A 63 -2.65 -6.91 5.75
CA VAL A 63 -3.37 -6.90 4.47
C VAL A 63 -2.98 -8.10 3.61
N LEU A 64 -1.70 -8.52 3.60
CA LEU A 64 -1.27 -9.73 2.89
C LEU A 64 -1.91 -11.00 3.47
N GLU A 65 -2.01 -11.11 4.80
CA GLU A 65 -2.74 -12.21 5.46
C GLU A 65 -4.20 -12.25 4.99
N ALA A 66 -4.87 -11.09 4.96
CA ALA A 66 -6.24 -10.98 4.48
C ALA A 66 -6.37 -11.31 2.98
N LEU A 67 -5.43 -10.88 2.14
CA LEU A 67 -5.43 -11.17 0.70
C LEU A 67 -5.17 -12.66 0.42
N ALA A 68 -4.28 -13.31 1.17
CA ALA A 68 -4.05 -14.75 1.05
C ALA A 68 -5.32 -15.56 1.38
N GLU A 69 -6.05 -15.18 2.43
CA GLU A 69 -7.35 -15.80 2.75
C GLU A 69 -8.41 -15.51 1.67
N CYS A 70 -8.43 -14.30 1.11
CA CYS A 70 -9.33 -13.96 0.01
C CYS A 70 -9.05 -14.83 -1.23
N GLU A 71 -7.77 -15.03 -1.57
CA GLU A 71 -7.35 -15.88 -2.68
C GLU A 71 -7.83 -17.33 -2.50
N ASP A 72 -7.67 -17.90 -1.29
CA ASP A 72 -8.16 -19.24 -0.95
C ASP A 72 -9.70 -19.37 -1.08
N GLN A 73 -10.42 -18.26 -0.85
CA GLN A 73 -11.88 -18.18 -1.02
C GLN A 73 -12.33 -17.77 -2.44
N GLY A 74 -11.40 -17.50 -3.35
CA GLY A 74 -11.69 -17.01 -4.71
C GLY A 74 -12.28 -15.59 -4.75
N ILE A 75 -11.99 -14.79 -3.73
CA ILE A 75 -12.41 -13.40 -3.58
C ILE A 75 -11.32 -12.49 -4.16
N VAL A 76 -11.72 -11.56 -5.04
CA VAL A 76 -10.83 -10.55 -5.63
C VAL A 76 -11.51 -9.19 -5.53
N TYR A 77 -10.84 -8.20 -4.93
CA TYR A 77 -11.35 -6.83 -4.85
C TYR A 77 -11.24 -6.14 -6.22
N ALA A 78 -10.07 -6.22 -6.85
CA ALA A 78 -9.70 -5.61 -8.12
C ALA A 78 -9.76 -4.07 -8.18
N ASP A 79 -10.05 -3.44 -7.05
CA ASP A 79 -10.03 -1.99 -6.86
C ASP A 79 -9.52 -1.62 -5.45
N LEU A 80 -8.67 -2.46 -4.85
CA LEU A 80 -8.12 -2.26 -3.51
C LEU A 80 -7.46 -0.88 -3.38
N ASP A 81 -7.81 -0.16 -2.32
CA ASP A 81 -7.28 1.17 -1.97
C ASP A 81 -7.28 1.35 -0.44
N GLN A 82 -6.77 2.50 0.03
CA GLN A 82 -6.72 2.81 1.47
C GLN A 82 -8.12 3.00 2.11
N GLU A 83 -9.20 3.16 1.35
CA GLU A 83 -10.56 3.27 1.90
C GLU A 83 -11.11 1.89 2.30
N LYS A 84 -10.57 0.82 1.70
CA LYS A 84 -10.96 -0.57 1.97
C LYS A 84 -10.16 -1.23 3.09
N ILE A 85 -9.12 -0.58 3.59
CA ILE A 85 -8.35 -1.03 4.75
C ILE A 85 -8.90 -0.35 5.99
N LEU A 86 -9.41 -1.16 6.92
CA LEU A 86 -10.13 -0.73 8.11
C LEU A 86 -9.33 -1.02 9.37
N LEU A 87 -9.51 -0.16 10.36
CA LEU A 87 -8.97 -0.29 11.69
C LEU A 87 -10.09 -0.04 12.71
N SER A 88 -10.29 -0.99 13.64
CA SER A 88 -11.29 -0.80 14.69
C SER A 88 -10.86 0.28 15.67
N THR A 89 -11.80 0.87 16.38
CA THR A 89 -11.46 1.86 17.42
C THR A 89 -10.67 1.27 18.58
N GLN A 90 -10.89 -0.01 18.89
CA GLN A 90 -10.18 -0.71 19.95
C GLN A 90 -8.72 -0.93 19.55
N ASP A 91 -8.50 -1.35 18.31
CA ASP A 91 -7.19 -1.57 17.75
C ASP A 91 -6.42 -0.26 17.54
N LEU A 92 -7.11 0.83 17.22
CA LEU A 92 -6.50 2.16 17.16
C LEU A 92 -6.02 2.64 18.55
N ASP A 93 -6.84 2.44 19.59
CA ASP A 93 -6.44 2.72 20.97
C ASP A 93 -5.24 1.83 21.39
N TRP A 94 -5.23 0.57 20.98
CA TRP A 94 -4.13 -0.36 21.20
C TRP A 94 -2.84 0.07 20.47
N LEU A 95 -2.91 0.37 19.17
CA LEU A 95 -1.78 0.86 18.38
C LEU A 95 -1.21 2.13 18.99
N ALA A 96 -2.07 3.04 19.43
CA ALA A 96 -1.63 4.24 20.13
C ALA A 96 -0.92 3.92 21.44
N SER A 97 -1.43 2.98 22.25
CA SER A 97 -0.75 2.54 23.48
C SER A 97 0.63 1.92 23.18
N TRP A 98 0.68 1.05 22.18
CA TRP A 98 1.89 0.34 21.76
C TRP A 98 2.98 1.30 21.30
N TYR A 99 2.66 2.17 20.33
CA TYR A 99 3.64 3.10 19.79
C TYR A 99 3.91 4.29 20.75
N CYS A 100 2.93 4.73 21.56
CA CYS A 100 3.10 5.89 22.46
C CYS A 100 3.68 5.57 23.84
N GLY A 101 3.87 4.30 24.19
CA GLY A 101 4.61 3.89 25.38
C GLY A 101 3.85 3.94 26.70
N ASP A 102 2.63 3.39 26.75
CA ASP A 102 1.98 3.04 28.03
C ASP A 102 2.23 1.55 28.37
N ARG A 103 3.47 1.07 28.18
CA ARG A 103 3.90 -0.18 28.82
C ARG A 103 4.00 0.10 30.31
N GLN A 104 2.93 -0.16 31.05
CA GLN A 104 3.07 -0.46 32.47
C GLN A 104 3.93 -1.71 32.55
N ASP A 105 5.21 -1.54 32.87
CA ASP A 105 6.07 -2.60 33.37
C ASP A 105 5.47 -3.10 34.70
N SER A 106 4.46 -3.96 34.59
CA SER A 106 3.99 -4.81 35.68
C SER A 106 4.41 -6.24 35.39
N ASP A 107 5.71 -6.45 35.19
CA ASP A 107 6.42 -7.63 35.69
C ASP A 107 7.92 -7.45 35.49
N SER A 108 8.54 -6.88 36.52
CA SER A 108 9.98 -6.88 36.71
C SER A 108 10.48 -8.33 36.85
N THR A 109 10.82 -8.97 35.73
CA THR A 109 11.82 -10.05 35.74
C THR A 109 13.08 -9.55 35.05
N SER A 110 14.10 -9.35 35.85
CA SER A 110 15.42 -8.80 35.54
C SER A 110 16.09 -9.37 34.28
N TYR A 111 16.30 -8.50 33.29
CA TYR A 111 17.48 -8.54 32.42
C TYR A 111 18.00 -7.11 32.23
N ALA A 112 18.54 -6.54 33.31
CA ALA A 112 19.41 -5.39 33.22
C ALA A 112 20.85 -5.88 32.95
N THR A 113 21.20 -5.95 31.67
CA THR A 113 22.59 -5.86 31.20
C THR A 113 22.57 -5.06 29.91
N GLY A 114 23.37 -4.00 29.84
CA GLY A 114 23.42 -3.06 28.73
C GLY A 114 23.52 -3.76 27.37
N GLY A 115 22.49 -3.58 26.58
CA GLY A 115 22.34 -4.09 25.22
C GLY A 115 20.95 -3.69 24.74
N THR A 116 20.88 -3.03 23.59
CA THR A 116 19.65 -2.74 22.85
C THR A 116 18.83 -4.02 22.67
N ALA A 117 17.83 -4.24 23.53
CA ALA A 117 16.98 -5.43 23.47
C ALA A 117 15.98 -5.26 22.30
N GLN A 118 16.40 -5.72 21.13
CA GLN A 118 15.58 -5.91 19.93
C GLN A 118 14.51 -6.97 20.20
N LEU A 119 13.24 -6.57 20.27
CA LEU A 119 12.12 -7.50 20.23
C LEU A 119 11.83 -7.91 18.77
N PRO A 120 11.52 -9.18 18.47
CA PRO A 120 11.05 -9.59 17.15
C PRO A 120 9.72 -8.91 16.83
N PHE A 121 9.58 -8.41 15.60
CA PHE A 121 8.38 -7.72 15.10
C PHE A 121 7.11 -8.61 15.15
N ASP A 122 7.24 -9.93 15.00
CA ASP A 122 6.09 -10.80 14.72
C ASP A 122 5.41 -11.49 15.91
N ALA A 123 6.10 -11.82 16.99
CA ALA A 123 5.53 -12.77 17.96
C ALA A 123 4.47 -12.18 18.92
N ALA A 124 4.27 -10.85 18.94
CA ALA A 124 3.44 -10.19 19.96
C ALA A 124 2.44 -9.15 19.42
N MET A 125 2.43 -8.85 18.12
CA MET A 125 1.55 -7.83 17.53
C MET A 125 0.32 -8.48 16.89
N PRO A 126 -0.91 -8.34 17.43
CA PRO A 126 -2.13 -8.87 16.83
C PRO A 126 -2.40 -8.25 15.45
N THR A 127 -3.20 -8.95 14.63
CA THR A 127 -3.76 -8.41 13.38
C THR A 127 -4.80 -7.34 13.73
N VAL A 128 -4.56 -6.10 13.31
CA VAL A 128 -5.38 -4.92 13.61
C VAL A 128 -5.96 -4.26 12.36
N PHE A 129 -5.28 -4.36 11.22
CA PHE A 129 -5.79 -3.89 9.94
C PHE A 129 -6.59 -5.01 9.26
N ARG A 130 -7.75 -4.66 8.70
CA ARG A 130 -8.67 -5.61 8.08
C ARG A 130 -9.18 -5.07 6.76
N LEU A 131 -9.52 -5.94 5.82
CA LEU A 131 -10.21 -5.53 4.62
C LEU A 131 -11.71 -5.41 4.87
N SER A 132 -12.35 -4.40 4.29
CA SER A 132 -13.81 -4.25 4.30
C SER A 132 -14.47 -5.41 3.54
N THR A 133 -15.69 -5.79 3.91
CA THR A 133 -16.42 -6.80 3.12
C THR A 133 -16.85 -6.20 1.78
N ILE A 134 -16.86 -7.02 0.72
CA ILE A 134 -17.27 -6.57 -0.62
C ILE A 134 -18.74 -6.10 -0.61
N ASP A 135 -19.58 -6.68 0.23
CA ASP A 135 -21.00 -6.32 0.35
C ASP A 135 -21.21 -4.91 0.98
N ASP A 136 -20.26 -4.43 1.79
CA ASP A 136 -20.29 -3.08 2.37
C ASP A 136 -19.88 -1.99 1.35
N LEU A 137 -19.31 -2.39 0.21
CA LEU A 137 -18.91 -1.53 -0.89
C LEU A 137 -20.12 -1.32 -1.82
N GLY A 138 -21.06 -0.46 -1.40
CA GLY A 138 -22.06 0.08 -2.33
C GLY A 138 -21.38 0.53 -3.63
N ALA A 139 -22.01 0.24 -4.78
CA ALA A 139 -21.47 0.39 -6.14
C ALA A 139 -20.23 1.30 -6.24
N SER A 140 -19.04 0.69 -6.40
CA SER A 140 -17.73 1.35 -6.50
C SER A 140 -17.80 2.57 -7.44
N SER A 141 -17.89 3.75 -6.85
CA SER A 141 -17.65 5.00 -7.55
C SER A 141 -16.14 5.12 -7.69
N LYS A 142 -15.62 5.20 -8.92
CA LYS A 142 -14.18 5.36 -9.18
C LYS A 142 -13.67 6.59 -8.43
N THR A 143 -13.06 6.39 -7.26
CA THR A 143 -12.40 7.45 -6.49
C THR A 143 -11.02 7.70 -7.08
N SER A 144 -10.47 8.89 -6.85
CA SER A 144 -9.08 9.18 -7.27
C SER A 144 -8.09 8.19 -6.66
N ALA A 145 -8.34 7.70 -5.43
CA ALA A 145 -7.49 6.71 -4.77
C ALA A 145 -7.50 5.36 -5.52
N SER A 146 -8.69 4.89 -5.92
CA SER A 146 -8.86 3.68 -6.74
C SER A 146 -8.22 3.80 -8.14
N LEU A 147 -8.01 5.03 -8.64
CA LEU A 147 -7.28 5.24 -9.90
C LEU A 147 -5.77 5.01 -9.73
N CYS A 148 -5.17 5.50 -8.63
CA CYS A 148 -3.73 5.41 -8.39
C CYS A 148 -3.25 3.97 -8.13
N THR A 149 -4.12 3.08 -7.67
CA THR A 149 -3.80 1.68 -7.37
C THR A 149 -4.24 0.70 -8.45
N ARG A 150 -4.77 1.21 -9.59
CA ARG A 150 -5.27 0.38 -10.68
C ARG A 150 -4.13 -0.33 -11.40
N SER A 151 -4.25 -1.64 -11.55
CA SER A 151 -3.25 -2.46 -12.24
C SER A 151 -3.34 -2.39 -13.78
N PRO A 152 -2.25 -2.75 -14.48
CA PRO A 152 -2.20 -2.89 -15.94
C PRO A 152 -3.38 -3.66 -16.51
N GLU A 153 -3.64 -4.87 -16.01
CA GLU A 153 -4.67 -5.77 -16.53
C GLU A 153 -6.09 -5.19 -16.39
N VAL A 154 -6.33 -4.35 -15.37
CA VAL A 154 -7.60 -3.63 -15.21
C VAL A 154 -7.76 -2.54 -16.27
N ILE A 155 -6.69 -1.80 -16.61
CA ILE A 155 -6.73 -0.77 -17.67
C ILE A 155 -6.88 -1.41 -19.06
N LEU A 156 -6.28 -2.57 -19.27
CA LEU A 156 -6.25 -3.28 -20.55
C LEU A 156 -7.45 -4.22 -20.76
N GLY A 157 -8.35 -4.34 -19.78
CA GLY A 157 -9.57 -5.14 -19.90
C GLY A 157 -9.34 -6.67 -19.85
N LEU A 158 -8.27 -7.10 -19.17
CA LEU A 158 -7.99 -8.51 -18.88
C LEU A 158 -8.77 -9.00 -17.63
N PRO A 159 -8.83 -10.32 -17.39
CA PRO A 159 -9.35 -10.88 -16.14
C PRO A 159 -8.62 -10.32 -14.92
N ARG A 160 -9.38 -10.16 -13.83
CA ARG A 160 -8.86 -9.74 -12.52
C ARG A 160 -8.66 -10.98 -11.66
N GLU A 161 -7.52 -11.05 -10.99
CA GLU A 161 -7.10 -12.22 -10.20
C GLU A 161 -6.51 -11.73 -8.87
N ALA A 162 -6.13 -12.64 -7.95
CA ALA A 162 -5.53 -12.27 -6.67
C ALA A 162 -4.29 -11.37 -6.83
N SER A 163 -3.51 -11.58 -7.89
CA SER A 163 -2.35 -10.76 -8.25
C SER A 163 -2.71 -9.30 -8.61
N THR A 164 -3.96 -9.01 -8.96
CA THR A 164 -4.47 -7.65 -9.12
C THR A 164 -4.47 -6.90 -7.80
N ASP A 165 -4.89 -7.55 -6.71
CA ASP A 165 -4.92 -6.93 -5.39
C ASP A 165 -3.52 -6.78 -4.80
N VAL A 166 -2.59 -7.70 -5.12
CA VAL A 166 -1.18 -7.57 -4.78
C VAL A 166 -0.55 -6.31 -5.41
N TRP A 167 -0.85 -6.02 -6.69
CA TRP A 167 -0.41 -4.78 -7.33
C TRP A 167 -0.91 -3.55 -6.57
N SER A 168 -2.21 -3.52 -6.28
CA SER A 168 -2.83 -2.41 -5.56
C SER A 168 -2.21 -2.22 -4.18
N LEU A 169 -1.92 -3.30 -3.45
CA LEU A 169 -1.19 -3.24 -2.19
C LEU A 169 0.23 -2.67 -2.38
N GLY A 170 0.97 -3.08 -3.41
CA GLY A 170 2.28 -2.53 -3.73
C GLY A 170 2.26 -1.00 -3.89
N CYS A 171 1.26 -0.49 -4.63
CA CYS A 171 1.03 0.96 -4.78
C CYS A 171 0.73 1.64 -3.43
N ILE A 172 -0.13 1.02 -2.59
CA ILE A 172 -0.47 1.55 -1.26
C ILE A 172 0.77 1.58 -0.36
N ILE A 173 1.56 0.51 -0.30
CA ILE A 173 2.75 0.43 0.55
C ILE A 173 3.79 1.47 0.13
N TYR A 174 4.02 1.64 -1.18
CA TYR A 174 4.87 2.73 -1.67
C TYR A 174 4.34 4.09 -1.20
N GLU A 175 3.04 4.38 -1.36
CA GLU A 175 2.45 5.65 -0.97
C GLU A 175 2.62 5.93 0.53
N LEU A 176 2.41 4.92 1.38
CA LEU A 176 2.55 5.06 2.83
C LEU A 176 4.02 5.29 3.24
N LEU A 177 4.99 4.70 2.54
CA LEU A 177 6.42 4.92 2.80
C LEU A 177 6.90 6.30 2.30
N MET A 178 6.38 6.76 1.17
CA MET A 178 6.89 7.93 0.45
C MET A 178 6.08 9.20 0.72
N GLY A 179 4.84 9.06 1.18
CA GLY A 179 3.88 10.15 1.35
C GLY A 179 3.29 10.68 0.04
N GLU A 180 3.56 10.01 -1.08
CA GLU A 180 3.08 10.37 -2.42
C GLU A 180 2.82 9.10 -3.23
N PRO A 181 1.82 9.08 -4.12
CA PRO A 181 1.43 7.86 -4.81
C PRO A 181 2.53 7.39 -5.78
N LEU A 182 2.61 6.07 -6.00
CA LEU A 182 3.55 5.50 -7.00
C LEU A 182 3.22 5.98 -8.41
N PHE A 183 1.93 6.10 -8.69
CA PHE A 183 1.40 6.65 -9.92
C PHE A 183 0.35 7.71 -9.57
N ASP A 184 0.41 8.88 -10.21
CA ASP A 184 -0.64 9.89 -10.17
C ASP A 184 -1.24 10.05 -11.57
N PRO A 185 -2.27 9.26 -11.92
CA PRO A 185 -2.90 9.29 -13.23
C PRO A 185 -3.44 10.67 -13.63
N SER A 186 -3.67 11.57 -12.67
CA SER A 186 -4.19 12.92 -12.94
C SER A 186 -3.08 13.92 -13.31
N PHE A 187 -1.82 13.63 -12.98
CA PHE A 187 -0.70 14.56 -13.06
C PHE A 187 -0.51 15.18 -14.45
N GLN A 188 -0.52 14.37 -15.51
CA GLN A 188 -0.25 14.83 -16.88
C GLN A 188 -1.53 15.19 -17.67
N THR A 189 -2.71 15.13 -17.05
CA THR A 189 -3.99 15.28 -17.78
C THR A 189 -4.28 16.72 -18.21
N VAL A 190 -3.99 17.69 -17.34
CA VAL A 190 -4.31 19.11 -17.60
C VAL A 190 -3.26 19.76 -18.51
N GLU A 191 -1.98 19.56 -18.20
CA GLU A 191 -0.89 20.24 -18.92
C GLU A 191 -0.61 19.62 -20.29
N CYS A 192 -0.68 18.29 -20.39
CA CYS A 192 -0.38 17.56 -21.63
C CYS A 192 -1.64 17.13 -22.39
N GLY A 193 -2.84 17.39 -21.86
CA GLY A 193 -4.12 17.01 -22.49
C GLY A 193 -4.35 15.50 -22.57
N LEU A 194 -3.63 14.72 -21.76
CA LEU A 194 -3.74 13.27 -21.73
C LEU A 194 -5.01 12.82 -21.01
N SER A 195 -5.55 11.68 -21.43
CA SER A 195 -6.51 10.96 -20.59
C SER A 195 -5.81 10.40 -19.35
N THR A 196 -6.59 10.17 -18.30
CA THR A 196 -6.10 9.57 -17.05
C THR A 196 -5.42 8.22 -17.28
N ASP A 197 -5.96 7.38 -18.16
CA ASP A 197 -5.38 6.07 -18.45
C ASP A 197 -4.07 6.20 -19.26
N GLU A 198 -3.96 7.15 -20.21
CA GLU A 198 -2.69 7.42 -20.92
C GLU A 198 -1.58 7.87 -19.96
N SER A 199 -1.88 8.85 -19.10
CA SER A 199 -0.96 9.32 -18.07
C SER A 199 -0.51 8.18 -17.14
N HIS A 200 -1.44 7.30 -16.76
CA HIS A 200 -1.12 6.15 -15.92
C HIS A 200 -0.19 5.15 -16.62
N LEU A 201 -0.48 4.78 -17.86
CA LEU A 201 0.32 3.85 -18.65
C LEU A 201 1.73 4.39 -18.91
N ILE A 202 1.88 5.70 -19.18
CA ILE A 202 3.19 6.34 -19.31
C ILE A 202 3.99 6.21 -18.02
N GLN A 203 3.40 6.53 -16.87
CA GLN A 203 4.10 6.44 -15.59
C GLN A 203 4.50 5.00 -15.24
N MET A 204 3.67 4.00 -15.58
CA MET A 204 4.05 2.60 -15.44
C MET A 204 5.29 2.26 -16.28
N ILE A 205 5.39 2.74 -17.52
CA ILE A 205 6.58 2.56 -18.38
C ILE A 205 7.79 3.27 -17.77
N GLU A 206 7.64 4.53 -17.37
CA GLU A 206 8.73 5.34 -16.84
C GLU A 206 9.29 4.77 -15.54
N MET A 207 8.44 4.23 -14.66
CA MET A 207 8.85 3.72 -13.36
C MET A 207 9.33 2.27 -13.38
N LEU A 208 8.73 1.41 -14.21
CA LEU A 208 8.89 -0.05 -14.11
C LEU A 208 9.65 -0.69 -15.28
N SER A 209 9.79 0.01 -16.41
CA SER A 209 10.49 -0.52 -17.58
C SER A 209 11.96 -0.10 -17.68
N VAL A 210 12.50 0.60 -16.68
CA VAL A 210 13.88 1.15 -16.69
C VAL A 210 14.92 0.05 -16.85
N ASP A 211 14.77 -1.04 -16.09
CA ASP A 211 15.69 -2.19 -16.10
C ASP A 211 15.25 -3.28 -17.09
N ARG A 212 14.25 -2.98 -17.95
CA ARG A 212 13.58 -3.91 -18.85
C ARG A 212 13.49 -3.32 -20.27
N VAL A 213 12.70 -3.96 -21.12
CA VAL A 213 12.36 -3.39 -22.43
C VAL A 213 11.42 -2.21 -22.22
N LEU A 214 11.77 -1.05 -22.78
CA LEU A 214 10.94 0.15 -22.72
C LEU A 214 9.60 -0.10 -23.42
N GLY A 215 8.51 -0.04 -22.66
CA GLY A 215 7.17 -0.41 -23.12
C GLY A 215 6.53 -1.47 -22.24
N PHE A 216 5.37 -1.97 -22.67
CA PHE A 216 4.66 -3.06 -22.02
C PHE A 216 5.04 -4.41 -22.65
N PRO A 217 5.02 -5.51 -21.87
CA PRO A 217 5.20 -6.86 -22.43
C PRO A 217 4.19 -7.13 -23.55
N GLU A 218 4.69 -7.56 -24.71
CA GLU A 218 3.84 -7.81 -25.90
C GLU A 218 2.73 -8.83 -25.62
N ASP A 219 2.98 -9.83 -24.77
CA ASP A 219 1.98 -10.82 -24.41
C ASP A 219 0.80 -10.23 -23.63
N LEU A 220 1.10 -9.37 -22.65
CA LEU A 220 0.09 -8.64 -21.89
C LEU A 220 -0.78 -7.79 -22.81
N VAL A 221 -0.13 -7.04 -23.72
CA VAL A 221 -0.81 -6.19 -24.71
C VAL A 221 -1.71 -7.04 -25.60
N ARG A 222 -1.23 -8.17 -26.13
CA ARG A 222 -2.00 -9.05 -27.02
C ARG A 222 -3.24 -9.65 -26.35
N ARG A 223 -3.18 -9.93 -25.05
CA ARG A 223 -4.29 -10.52 -24.27
C ARG A 223 -5.37 -9.51 -23.87
N GLY A 224 -5.02 -8.23 -23.78
CA GLY A 224 -5.95 -7.18 -23.34
C GLY A 224 -7.00 -6.81 -24.40
N LYS A 225 -8.26 -6.77 -23.98
CA LYS A 225 -9.40 -6.40 -24.85
C LYS A 225 -9.36 -4.94 -25.28
N ASP A 226 -8.86 -4.07 -24.41
CA ASP A 226 -8.79 -2.63 -24.62
C ASP A 226 -7.40 -2.18 -25.09
N SER A 227 -6.45 -3.11 -25.25
CA SER A 227 -5.06 -2.80 -25.57
C SER A 227 -4.89 -2.05 -26.89
N GLU A 228 -5.69 -2.35 -27.92
CA GLU A 228 -5.57 -1.71 -29.24
C GLU A 228 -5.81 -0.19 -29.18
N ARG A 229 -6.53 0.29 -28.15
CA ARG A 229 -6.74 1.72 -27.90
C ARG A 229 -5.43 2.44 -27.55
N TRP A 230 -4.54 1.75 -26.85
CA TRP A 230 -3.39 2.36 -26.19
C TRP A 230 -2.06 1.97 -26.85
N PHE A 231 -1.94 0.73 -27.32
CA PHE A 231 -0.68 0.13 -27.74
C PHE A 231 -0.68 -0.27 -29.23
N LYS A 232 0.52 -0.25 -29.80
CA LYS A 232 0.88 -0.98 -31.02
C LYS A 232 1.16 -2.45 -30.67
N ALA A 233 1.25 -3.30 -31.69
CA ALA A 233 1.47 -4.74 -31.49
C ALA A 233 2.83 -5.09 -30.85
N ASP A 234 3.81 -4.18 -30.93
CA ASP A 234 5.16 -4.32 -30.36
C ASP A 234 5.27 -3.86 -28.89
N GLY A 235 4.14 -3.56 -28.24
CA GLY A 235 4.10 -3.14 -26.83
C GLY A 235 4.41 -1.66 -26.60
N THR A 236 4.65 -0.88 -27.65
CA THR A 236 4.83 0.58 -27.55
C THR A 236 3.49 1.31 -27.57
N LEU A 237 3.40 2.46 -26.89
CA LEU A 237 2.21 3.30 -26.94
C LEU A 237 1.96 3.83 -28.37
N ARG A 238 0.68 3.95 -28.74
CA ARG A 238 0.25 4.65 -29.96
C ARG A 238 0.43 6.15 -29.85
N LEU A 239 0.27 6.68 -28.65
CA LEU A 239 0.58 8.06 -28.32
C LEU A 239 2.07 8.30 -28.52
N GLU A 240 2.41 9.30 -29.34
CA GLU A 240 3.78 9.75 -29.48
C GLU A 240 4.16 10.58 -28.24
N THR A 241 5.07 10.06 -27.43
CA THR A 241 5.59 10.73 -26.24
C THR A 241 7.06 10.38 -26.04
N THR A 242 7.75 11.20 -25.24
CA THR A 242 9.10 10.93 -24.78
C THR A 242 9.00 10.44 -23.34
N TYR A 243 9.53 9.25 -23.07
CA TYR A 243 9.61 8.73 -21.70
C TYR A 243 10.79 9.35 -20.97
N TYR A 244 10.61 9.60 -19.67
CA TYR A 244 11.67 9.98 -18.74
C TYR A 244 11.81 8.90 -17.66
N PRO A 245 12.45 7.75 -17.96
CA PRO A 245 12.48 6.62 -17.04
C PRO A 245 13.21 6.98 -15.74
N VAL A 246 12.65 6.54 -14.61
CA VAL A 246 13.23 6.72 -13.28
C VAL A 246 13.25 5.38 -12.56
N SER A 247 14.44 4.95 -12.11
CA SER A 247 14.55 3.71 -11.34
C SER A 247 13.83 3.84 -9.99
N LEU A 248 12.87 2.95 -9.75
CA LEU A 248 12.21 2.80 -8.45
C LEU A 248 13.25 2.63 -7.33
N ARG A 249 14.26 1.79 -7.55
CA ARG A 249 15.37 1.56 -6.60
C ARG A 249 16.07 2.87 -6.25
N ASP A 250 16.45 3.67 -7.24
CA ASP A 250 17.13 4.95 -7.02
C ASP A 250 16.24 5.99 -6.31
N ILE A 251 14.93 5.96 -6.54
CA ILE A 251 13.98 6.81 -5.79
C ILE A 251 14.00 6.41 -4.32
N LEU A 252 13.88 5.11 -4.02
CA LEU A 252 13.88 4.60 -2.65
C LEU A 252 15.19 4.95 -1.93
N TYR A 253 16.35 4.75 -2.56
CA TYR A 253 17.64 5.10 -1.95
C TYR A 253 17.82 6.60 -1.65
N ARG A 254 17.24 7.46 -2.48
CA ARG A 254 17.34 8.92 -2.28
C ARG A 254 16.40 9.45 -1.20
N ARG A 255 15.30 8.75 -0.93
CA ARG A 255 14.17 9.29 -0.16
C ARG A 255 13.94 8.57 1.17
N LEU A 256 14.20 7.27 1.23
CA LEU A 256 14.04 6.48 2.45
C LEU A 256 15.34 6.44 3.25
N SER A 257 15.21 6.38 4.57
CA SER A 257 16.32 6.22 5.50
C SER A 257 15.86 5.45 6.73
N GLY A 258 16.77 4.69 7.35
CA GLY A 258 16.45 3.88 8.53
C GLY A 258 15.72 2.57 8.25
N VAL A 259 15.74 2.12 7.00
CA VAL A 259 15.22 0.82 6.56
C VAL A 259 16.27 0.14 5.68
N ASN A 260 16.20 -1.18 5.57
CA ASN A 260 16.94 -1.87 4.52
C ASN A 260 16.23 -1.64 3.17
N ILE A 261 16.83 -0.80 2.32
CA ILE A 261 16.23 -0.36 1.06
C ILE A 261 16.18 -1.50 0.04
N ASP A 262 17.12 -2.44 0.08
CA ASP A 262 17.12 -3.62 -0.79
C ASP A 262 15.90 -4.51 -0.50
N GLU A 263 15.64 -4.79 0.78
CA GLU A 263 14.48 -5.56 1.21
C GLU A 263 13.16 -4.89 0.80
N VAL A 264 13.05 -3.57 0.99
CA VAL A 264 11.87 -2.78 0.58
C VAL A 264 11.69 -2.80 -0.93
N TYR A 265 12.78 -2.64 -1.68
CA TYR A 265 12.74 -2.66 -3.14
C TYR A 265 12.32 -4.05 -3.65
N ASP A 266 12.88 -5.14 -3.12
CA ASP A 266 12.55 -6.49 -3.56
C ASP A 266 11.08 -6.84 -3.28
N PHE A 267 10.55 -6.38 -2.14
CA PHE A 267 9.13 -6.48 -1.82
C PHE A 267 8.26 -5.73 -2.84
N LEU A 268 8.59 -4.46 -3.12
CA LEU A 268 7.82 -3.62 -4.04
C LEU A 268 7.92 -4.11 -5.49
N ASP A 269 9.12 -4.42 -6.00
CA ASP A 269 9.31 -4.98 -7.35
C ASP A 269 8.52 -6.27 -7.53
N GLY A 270 8.53 -7.15 -6.53
CA GLY A 270 7.74 -8.37 -6.54
C GLY A 270 6.23 -8.11 -6.65
N ALA A 271 5.72 -7.06 -6.01
CA ALA A 271 4.30 -6.72 -6.01
C ALA A 271 3.84 -5.99 -7.28
N VAL A 272 4.66 -5.10 -7.85
CA VAL A 272 4.28 -4.21 -8.97
C VAL A 272 4.85 -4.62 -10.33
N ARG A 273 5.01 -5.93 -10.59
CA ARG A 273 5.39 -6.39 -11.94
C ARG A 273 4.25 -6.21 -12.94
N LEU A 274 4.59 -5.81 -14.18
CA LEU A 274 3.59 -5.57 -15.22
C LEU A 274 2.79 -6.82 -15.56
N MET A 275 3.46 -7.97 -15.68
CA MET A 275 2.82 -9.27 -15.89
C MET A 275 2.19 -9.79 -14.58
N PRO A 276 0.87 -10.03 -14.53
CA PRO A 276 0.21 -10.55 -13.33
C PRO A 276 0.84 -11.84 -12.81
N GLU A 277 1.19 -12.77 -13.70
CA GLU A 277 1.82 -14.06 -13.38
C GLU A 277 3.28 -13.97 -12.91
N GLU A 278 3.95 -12.83 -13.09
CA GLU A 278 5.31 -12.63 -12.56
C GLU A 278 5.29 -12.04 -11.14
N ARG A 279 4.14 -11.56 -10.66
CA ARG A 279 4.02 -10.96 -9.33
C ARG A 279 4.18 -12.01 -8.25
N THR A 280 4.88 -11.66 -7.20
CA THR A 280 5.02 -12.50 -6.00
C THR A 280 3.65 -12.64 -5.34
N SER A 281 3.26 -13.87 -4.98
CA SER A 281 1.97 -14.12 -4.33
C SER A 281 1.88 -13.42 -2.96
N ALA A 282 0.66 -13.21 -2.45
CA ALA A 282 0.48 -12.61 -1.13
C ALA A 282 1.18 -13.44 -0.03
N LEU A 283 1.08 -14.77 -0.12
CA LEU A 283 1.72 -15.70 0.81
C LEU A 283 3.24 -15.64 0.75
N ASP A 284 3.83 -15.54 -0.44
CA ASP A 284 5.28 -15.44 -0.60
C ASP A 284 5.80 -14.06 -0.15
N LEU A 285 5.03 -12.98 -0.37
CA LEU A 285 5.37 -11.65 0.14
C LEU A 285 5.38 -11.60 1.68
N LEU A 286 4.52 -12.37 2.37
CA LEU A 286 4.58 -12.53 3.83
C LEU A 286 5.91 -13.13 4.30
N GLN A 287 6.54 -13.95 3.47
CA GLN A 287 7.84 -14.56 3.75
C GLN A 287 9.03 -13.71 3.30
N SER A 288 8.78 -12.55 2.69
CA SER A 288 9.85 -11.65 2.25
C SER A 288 10.75 -11.22 3.43
N GLU A 289 12.02 -10.92 3.12
CA GLU A 289 12.97 -10.42 4.11
C GLU A 289 12.50 -9.10 4.72
N TRP A 290 11.79 -8.25 3.97
CA TRP A 290 11.25 -7.01 4.52
C TRP A 290 10.20 -7.26 5.61
N ILE A 291 9.28 -8.22 5.41
CA ILE A 291 8.22 -8.52 6.37
C ILE A 291 8.78 -9.29 7.58
N THR A 292 9.54 -10.35 7.34
CA THR A 292 10.09 -11.23 8.39
C THR A 292 11.36 -10.68 9.05
N GLY A 293 11.99 -9.69 8.42
CA GLY A 293 13.21 -9.03 8.88
C GLY A 293 13.00 -8.14 10.09
N ARG A 294 14.06 -8.01 10.89
CA ARG A 294 14.04 -7.21 12.13
C ARG A 294 13.98 -5.72 11.83
N VAL A 295 13.24 -5.00 12.66
CA VAL A 295 13.22 -3.53 12.72
C VAL A 295 14.62 -2.99 12.97
N LEU A 296 15.14 -2.16 12.07
CA LEU A 296 16.35 -1.37 12.33
C LEU A 296 15.93 -0.13 13.15
N THR A 297 15.98 -0.25 14.49
CA THR A 297 15.76 0.88 15.42
C THR A 297 16.95 1.81 15.47
#